data_AF-A0A1G2UW97-F1
#
_entry.id   AF-A0A1G2UW97-F1
#
_cell.length_a   1.000
_cell.length_b   1.000
_cell.length_c   1.000
_cell.angle_alpha   90.00
_cell.angle_beta   90.00
_cell.angle_gamma   90.00
#
_symmetry.space_group_name_H-M   'P 1'
#
loop_
_entity.id
_entity.type
_entity.pdbx_description
1 polymer ?
#
loop_
_entity_poly.entity_id
_entity_poly.type
_entity_poly.pdbx_seq_one_letter_code
_entity_poly.pdbx_strand_id
1 'polypeptide(L)'
;MKKVIIAALALAPALASAQTLGNLETLVRSIGRLVDIALPIVVGIALLAFFWGLVKYIFAQGNEESKADAKKIMLWGVIALFVMVAVWGLVQFIGNALGIQQGQTITVPTVPGL
;
A
#
# COMPACT_ATOMS: atom_id res chain seq x y z
N MET A 1 -46.78 0.06 17.15
CA MET A 1 -45.38 0.52 17.28
C MET A 1 -44.37 -0.63 17.21
N LYS A 2 -44.42 -1.63 18.12
CA LYS A 2 -43.56 -2.86 18.10
C LYS A 2 -43.41 -3.55 16.73
N LYS A 3 -44.51 -3.72 15.97
CA LYS A 3 -44.50 -4.46 14.69
C LYS A 3 -43.77 -3.71 13.55
N VAL A 4 -43.75 -2.38 13.62
CA VAL A 4 -43.08 -1.51 12.63
C VAL A 4 -41.57 -1.51 12.86
N ILE A 5 -41.14 -1.55 14.13
CA ILE A 5 -39.73 -1.66 14.51
C ILE A 5 -39.14 -3.01 14.07
N ILE A 6 -39.87 -4.12 14.27
CA ILE A 6 -39.42 -5.46 13.84
C ILE A 6 -39.33 -5.55 12.32
N ALA A 7 -40.28 -4.96 11.58
CA ALA A 7 -40.24 -4.91 10.12
C ALA A 7 -39.06 -4.06 9.60
N ALA A 8 -38.81 -2.89 10.21
CA ALA A 8 -37.67 -2.04 9.86
C ALA A 8 -36.32 -2.72 10.15
N LEU A 9 -36.21 -3.46 11.26
CA LEU A 9 -35.00 -4.20 11.62
C LEU A 9 -34.74 -5.39 10.69
N ALA A 10 -35.80 -6.05 10.20
CA ALA A 10 -35.69 -7.14 9.23
C ALA A 10 -35.27 -6.65 7.83
N LEU A 11 -35.61 -5.40 7.47
CA LEU A 11 -35.21 -4.76 6.21
C LEU A 11 -33.88 -3.98 6.30
N ALA A 12 -33.34 -3.76 7.49
CA ALA A 12 -32.07 -3.05 7.69
C ALA A 12 -30.87 -3.69 6.96
N PRO A 13 -30.68 -5.03 6.92
CA PRO A 13 -29.58 -5.64 6.17
C PRO A 13 -29.71 -5.44 4.66
N ALA A 14 -30.95 -5.43 4.14
CA ALA A 14 -31.21 -5.20 2.72
C ALA A 14 -30.91 -3.75 2.32
N LEU A 15 -31.22 -2.79 3.21
CA LEU A 15 -30.91 -1.38 2.99
C LEU A 15 -29.40 -1.08 3.12
N ALA A 16 -28.71 -1.73 4.07
CA ALA A 16 -27.25 -1.63 4.20
C ALA A 16 -26.51 -2.23 2.99
N SER A 17 -27.05 -3.31 2.42
CA SER A 17 -26.49 -3.97 1.22
C SER A 17 -26.89 -3.27 -0.09
N ALA A 18 -27.88 -2.36 -0.08
CA ALA A 18 -28.35 -1.64 -1.26
C ALA A 18 -27.66 -0.29 -1.50
N GLN A 19 -26.90 0.23 -0.52
CA GLN A 19 -26.15 1.48 -0.69
C GLN A 19 -24.94 1.25 -1.59
N THR A 20 -25.13 1.43 -2.89
CA THR A 20 -24.04 1.42 -3.88
C THR A 20 -23.20 2.70 -3.74
N LEU A 21 -21.97 2.52 -3.26
CA LEU A 21 -20.95 3.56 -3.12
C LEU A 21 -20.13 3.73 -4.42
N GLY A 22 -20.71 3.47 -5.60
CA GLY A 22 -19.96 3.35 -6.87
C GLY A 22 -19.01 4.51 -7.18
N ASN A 23 -19.39 5.75 -6.84
CA ASN A 23 -18.51 6.92 -6.97
C ASN A 23 -17.32 6.86 -5.99
N LEU A 24 -17.55 6.53 -4.71
CA LEU A 24 -16.46 6.35 -3.75
C LEU A 24 -15.55 5.18 -4.11
N GLU A 25 -16.13 4.07 -4.57
CA GLU A 25 -15.36 2.91 -5.01
C GLU A 25 -14.45 3.28 -6.19
N THR A 26 -14.98 4.05 -7.15
CA THR A 26 -14.19 4.55 -8.28
C THR A 26 -13.06 5.47 -7.83
N LEU A 27 -13.31 6.36 -6.86
CA LEU A 27 -12.28 7.22 -6.30
C LEU A 27 -11.19 6.42 -5.57
N VAL A 28 -11.58 5.48 -4.70
CA VAL A 28 -10.63 4.62 -3.96
C VAL A 28 -9.79 3.79 -4.91
N ARG A 29 -10.40 3.18 -5.93
CA ARG A 29 -9.67 2.43 -6.97
C ARG A 29 -8.74 3.33 -7.80
N SER A 30 -9.13 4.57 -8.06
CA SER A 30 -8.30 5.52 -8.80
C SER A 30 -7.07 5.93 -7.99
N ILE A 31 -7.25 6.22 -6.69
CA ILE A 31 -6.15 6.52 -5.77
C ILE A 31 -5.23 5.29 -5.65
N GLY A 32 -5.80 4.09 -5.50
CA GLY A 32 -5.04 2.85 -5.44
C GLY A 32 -4.13 2.67 -6.67
N ARG A 33 -4.64 2.91 -7.88
CA ARG A 33 -3.81 2.87 -9.11
C ARG A 33 -2.68 3.89 -9.11
N LEU A 34 -2.92 5.11 -8.62
CA LEU A 34 -1.87 6.12 -8.53
C LEU A 34 -0.76 5.68 -7.57
N VAL A 35 -1.14 5.09 -6.43
CA VAL A 35 -0.18 4.56 -5.44
C VAL A 35 0.61 3.38 -6.02
N ASP A 36 -0.05 2.45 -6.71
CA ASP A 36 0.59 1.29 -7.33
C ASP A 36 1.64 1.70 -8.39
N ILE A 37 1.39 2.79 -9.13
CA ILE A 37 2.35 3.34 -10.09
C ILE A 37 3.47 4.12 -9.38
N ALA A 38 3.14 4.86 -8.32
CA ALA A 38 4.10 5.67 -7.59
C ALA A 38 5.09 4.82 -6.79
N LEU A 39 4.63 3.73 -6.16
CA LEU A 39 5.45 2.84 -5.33
C LEU A 39 6.77 2.40 -5.99
N PRO A 40 6.79 1.78 -7.19
CA PRO A 40 8.03 1.35 -7.82
C PRO A 40 8.96 2.52 -8.16
N ILE A 41 8.41 3.70 -8.48
CA ILE A 41 9.20 4.91 -8.75
C ILE A 41 9.92 5.36 -7.48
N VAL A 42 9.21 5.41 -6.34
CA VAL A 42 9.79 5.84 -5.07
C VAL A 42 10.85 4.83 -4.60
N VAL A 43 10.61 3.53 -4.76
CA VAL A 43 11.62 2.49 -4.47
C VAL A 43 12.86 2.68 -5.33
N GLY A 44 12.71 2.98 -6.63
CA GLY A 44 13.82 3.28 -7.52
C GLY A 44 14.64 4.50 -7.06
N ILE A 45 13.98 5.56 -6.63
CA ILE A 45 14.64 6.77 -6.08
C ILE A 45 15.37 6.45 -4.77
N ALA A 46 14.77 5.66 -3.88
CA ALA A 46 15.39 5.27 -2.62
C ALA A 46 16.66 4.43 -2.85
N LEU A 47 16.63 3.52 -3.82
CA LEU A 47 17.82 2.76 -4.26
C LEU A 47 18.90 3.68 -4.82
N LEU A 48 18.54 4.63 -5.69
CA LEU A 48 19.48 5.61 -6.22
C LEU A 48 20.13 6.46 -5.12
N ALA A 49 19.36 6.93 -4.14
CA ALA A 49 19.87 7.68 -3.00
C ALA A 49 20.83 6.84 -2.13
N PHE A 50 20.51 5.56 -1.92
CA PHE A 50 21.40 4.62 -1.23
C PHE A 50 22.73 4.44 -1.98
N PHE A 51 22.69 4.18 -3.29
CA PHE A 51 23.90 4.07 -4.11
C PHE A 51 24.70 5.38 -4.14
N TRP A 52 24.04 6.53 -4.18
CA TRP A 52 24.70 7.83 -4.09
C TRP A 52 25.47 7.99 -2.77
N GLY A 53 24.86 7.59 -1.65
CA GLY A 53 25.53 7.54 -0.35
C GLY A 53 26.73 6.60 -0.35
N LEU A 54 26.60 5.43 -0.96
CA LEU A 54 27.68 4.43 -1.07
C LEU A 54 28.87 4.94 -1.89
N VAL A 55 28.59 5.54 -3.05
CA VAL A 55 29.61 6.17 -3.90
C VAL A 55 30.34 7.24 -3.10
N LYS A 56 29.61 8.16 -2.45
CA LYS A 56 30.20 9.22 -1.62
C LYS A 56 31.05 8.66 -0.47
N TYR A 57 30.64 7.54 0.13
CA TYR A 57 31.37 6.88 1.21
C TYR A 57 32.71 6.31 0.73
N ILE A 58 32.73 5.68 -0.45
CA ILE A 58 33.94 5.11 -1.05
C ILE A 58 34.92 6.21 -1.46
N PHE A 59 34.43 7.32 -2.02
CA PHE A 59 35.26 8.44 -2.47
C PHE A 59 35.74 9.35 -1.33
N ALA A 60 35.15 9.30 -0.13
CA ALA A 60 35.54 10.09 1.04
C ALA A 60 36.85 9.64 1.72
N GLN A 61 37.83 9.11 0.96
CA GLN A 61 39.10 8.64 1.52
C GLN A 61 39.85 9.79 2.20
N GLY A 62 40.26 9.58 3.46
CA GLY A 62 41.07 10.54 4.23
C GLY A 62 40.31 11.62 5.02
N ASN A 63 39.00 11.80 4.82
CA ASN A 63 38.21 12.77 5.58
C ASN A 63 37.10 12.06 6.41
N GLU A 64 37.28 11.98 7.72
CA GLU A 64 36.32 11.36 8.65
C GLU A 64 34.93 12.03 8.63
N GLU A 65 34.88 13.35 8.45
CA GLU A 65 33.64 14.12 8.39
C GLU A 65 32.81 13.76 7.16
N SER A 66 33.48 13.68 5.99
CA SER A 66 32.85 13.25 4.74
C SER A 66 32.35 11.80 4.79
N LYS A 67 33.05 10.93 5.50
CA LYS A 67 32.62 9.54 5.75
C LYS A 67 31.39 9.49 6.66
N ALA A 68 31.35 10.31 7.70
CA ALA A 68 30.21 10.37 8.62
C ALA A 68 28.94 10.81 7.89
N ASP A 69 29.02 11.82 7.03
CA ASP A 69 27.87 12.30 6.28
C ASP A 69 27.41 11.33 5.19
N ALA A 70 28.35 10.66 4.51
CA ALA A 70 27.98 9.61 3.56
C ALA A 70 27.29 8.42 4.25
N LYS A 71 27.73 8.04 5.46
CA LYS A 71 27.07 7.02 6.28
C LYS A 71 25.64 7.41 6.65
N LYS A 72 25.39 8.68 7.01
CA LYS A 72 24.03 9.15 7.30
C LYS A 72 23.12 8.97 6.09
N ILE A 73 23.56 9.37 4.90
CA ILE A 73 22.77 9.22 3.65
C ILE A 73 22.47 7.74 3.38
N MET A 74 23.47 6.86 3.49
CA MET A 74 23.25 5.42 3.34
C MET A 74 22.24 4.88 4.35
N LEU A 75 22.37 5.25 5.62
CA LEU A 75 21.47 4.80 6.67
C LEU A 75 20.03 5.23 6.42
N TRP A 76 19.81 6.49 6.03
CA TRP A 76 18.48 6.98 5.65
C TRP A 76 17.92 6.27 4.42
N GLY A 77 18.75 5.98 3.42
CA GLY A 77 18.35 5.18 2.26
C GLY A 77 17.92 3.75 2.64
N VAL A 78 18.69 3.08 3.50
CA VAL A 78 18.36 1.73 4.01
C VAL A 78 17.08 1.75 4.83
N ILE A 79 16.90 2.74 5.71
CA ILE A 79 15.69 2.87 6.52
C ILE A 79 14.47 3.06 5.62
N ALA A 80 14.55 3.92 4.60
CA ALA A 80 13.46 4.12 3.65
C ALA A 80 13.09 2.82 2.92
N LEU A 81 14.08 2.09 2.42
CA LEU A 81 13.87 0.80 1.76
C LEU A 81 13.29 -0.25 2.72
N PHE A 82 13.81 -0.30 3.95
CA PHE A 82 13.34 -1.22 4.97
C PHE A 82 11.87 -0.99 5.30
N VAL A 83 11.46 0.27 5.52
CA VAL A 83 10.06 0.60 5.82
C VAL A 83 9.14 0.20 4.66
N MET A 84 9.53 0.47 3.41
CA MET A 84 8.74 0.08 2.24
C MET A 84 8.51 -1.43 2.15
N VAL A 85 9.58 -2.21 2.30
CA VAL A 85 9.50 -3.68 2.25
C VAL A 85 8.77 -4.24 3.47
N ALA A 86 9.00 -3.66 4.65
CA ALA A 86 8.38 -4.11 5.91
C ALA A 86 6.86 -3.88 5.90
N VAL A 87 6.38 -2.74 5.40
CA VAL A 87 4.93 -2.49 5.29
C VAL A 87 4.28 -3.50 4.36
N TRP A 88 4.85 -3.73 3.17
CA TRP A 88 4.29 -4.70 2.22
C TRP A 88 4.34 -6.13 2.76
N GLY A 89 5.46 -6.54 3.36
CA GLY A 89 5.62 -7.85 3.98
C GLY A 89 4.66 -8.06 5.17
N LEU A 90 4.43 -7.02 5.98
CA LEU A 90 3.47 -7.07 7.09
C LEU A 90 2.03 -7.20 6.59
N VAL A 91 1.65 -6.42 5.57
CA VAL A 91 0.33 -6.49 4.94
C VAL A 91 0.10 -7.90 4.39
N GLN A 92 1.08 -8.48 3.69
CA GLN A 92 1.01 -9.83 3.16
C GLN A 92 0.92 -10.89 4.28
N PHE A 93 1.70 -10.73 5.35
CA PHE A 93 1.65 -11.63 6.50
C PHE A 93 0.27 -11.66 7.14
N ILE A 94 -0.32 -10.49 7.42
CA ILE A 94 -1.67 -10.38 7.98
C ILE A 94 -2.72 -10.93 7.01
N GLY A 95 -2.58 -10.64 5.70
CA GLY A 95 -3.47 -11.17 4.68
C GLY A 95 -3.53 -12.69 4.68
N ASN A 96 -2.37 -13.34 4.68
CA ASN A 96 -2.28 -14.80 4.75
C ASN A 96 -2.86 -15.35 6.07
N ALA A 97 -2.58 -14.70 7.20
CA ALA A 97 -3.10 -15.11 8.50
C ALA A 97 -4.64 -15.04 8.58
N LEU A 98 -5.25 -14.09 7.86
CA LEU A 98 -6.71 -13.92 7.79
C LEU A 98 -7.36 -14.67 6.61
N GLY A 99 -6.60 -15.41 5.81
CA GLY A 99 -7.10 -16.11 4.62
C GLY A 99 -7.49 -15.17 3.47
N ILE A 100 -7.00 -13.93 3.47
CA ILE A 100 -7.25 -12.93 2.43
C ILE A 100 -6.21 -13.12 1.31
N GLN A 101 -6.68 -13.56 0.14
CA GLN A 101 -5.85 -13.67 -1.07
C GLN A 101 -5.56 -12.28 -1.64
N GLN A 102 -4.35 -11.77 -1.39
CA GLN A 102 -3.89 -10.49 -1.91
C GLN A 102 -3.35 -10.64 -3.34
N GLY A 103 -3.69 -9.70 -4.23
CA GLY A 103 -3.16 -9.64 -5.60
C GLY A 103 -3.95 -10.41 -6.67
N GLN A 104 -5.09 -11.01 -6.33
CA GLN A 104 -6.01 -11.55 -7.33
C GLN A 104 -6.94 -10.45 -7.85
N THR A 105 -7.03 -10.28 -9.16
CA THR A 105 -8.16 -9.55 -9.75
C THR A 105 -9.41 -10.36 -9.45
N ILE A 106 -10.29 -9.85 -8.57
CA ILE A 106 -11.60 -10.48 -8.34
C ILE A 106 -12.38 -10.36 -9.65
N THR A 107 -12.34 -11.43 -10.45
CA THR A 107 -13.21 -11.59 -11.62
C THR A 107 -14.60 -11.84 -11.06
N VAL A 108 -15.38 -10.78 -10.91
CA VAL A 108 -16.79 -10.90 -10.56
C VAL A 108 -17.48 -11.72 -11.65
N PRO A 109 -18.24 -12.78 -11.31
CA PRO A 109 -18.96 -13.55 -12.30
C PRO A 109 -19.93 -12.63 -13.05
N THR A 110 -19.76 -12.54 -14.36
CA THR A 110 -20.74 -11.89 -15.23
C THR A 110 -21.78 -12.92 -15.64
N VAL A 111 -23.04 -12.51 -15.70
CA VAL A 111 -24.09 -13.31 -16.33
C VAL A 111 -23.90 -13.25 -17.83
N PRO A 112 -23.64 -14.37 -18.52
CA PRO A 112 -23.50 -14.37 -19.98
C PRO A 112 -24.82 -13.93 -20.63
N GLY A 113 -24.77 -12.87 -21.45
CA GLY A 113 -25.91 -12.46 -22.29
C GLY A 113 -26.80 -11.34 -21.74
N LEU A 114 -26.35 -10.57 -20.75
CA LEU A 114 -26.93 -9.28 -20.37
C LEU A 114 -25.88 -8.16 -20.46
#